data_AF-A0A1K2HWZ5-F1
#
_entry.id   AF-A0A1K2HWZ5-F1
#
_cell.length_a   1.000
_cell.length_b   1.000
_cell.length_c   1.000
_cell.angle_alpha   90.00
_cell.angle_beta   90.00
_cell.angle_gamma   90.00
#
_symmetry.space_group_name_H-M   'P 1'
#
loop_
_entity.id
_entity.type
_entity.pdbx_description
1 polymer ?
#
loop_
_entity_poly.entity_id
_entity_poly.type
_entity_poly.pdbx_seq_one_letter_code
_entity_poly.pdbx_strand_id
1 'polypeptide(L)'
;MLDALIALCTTETGLLTLSLTADILIAVAYFSIPLSMLWVFRNRRYDLPYPMLWIAFVLFIFACGMTHLAHAMTAYTGNPLLEFRAALQLGTALISIITAVALTIVLPQINLLPSPAQQRAELQRAVEEATREKDALLLEINHRVGNQLAKMGAMVRRELRDADAGALPGLLRIQDLLDELGEEHHRLASRDYGSGHPAKRFVIASRGKGALALDASKPADTANSQQS
;
A
#
# COMPACT_ATOMS: atom_id res chain seq x y z
N MET A 1 7.54 -7.74 57.42
CA MET A 1 7.00 -7.82 56.04
C MET A 1 6.56 -9.24 55.70
N LEU A 2 7.40 -10.26 55.98
CA LEU A 2 7.05 -11.67 55.80
C LEU A 2 5.89 -12.13 56.71
N ASP A 3 5.90 -11.74 57.99
CA ASP A 3 4.83 -12.15 58.94
C ASP A 3 3.47 -11.53 58.61
N ALA A 4 3.45 -10.32 58.05
CA ALA A 4 2.22 -9.68 57.56
C ALA A 4 1.66 -10.39 56.32
N LEU A 5 2.53 -10.84 55.42
CA LEU A 5 2.14 -11.66 54.26
C LEU A 5 1.64 -13.04 54.69
N ILE A 6 2.30 -13.68 55.65
CA ILE A 6 1.87 -14.97 56.21
C ILE A 6 0.52 -14.80 56.91
N ALA A 7 0.32 -13.75 57.71
CA ALA A 7 -0.96 -13.47 58.35
C ALA A 7 -2.08 -13.21 57.33
N LEU A 8 -1.78 -12.51 56.24
CA LEU A 8 -2.75 -12.26 55.16
C LEU A 8 -3.14 -13.55 54.42
N CYS A 9 -2.21 -14.50 54.28
CA CYS A 9 -2.45 -15.78 53.61
C CYS A 9 -3.01 -16.89 54.51
N THR A 10 -2.90 -16.78 55.85
CA THR A 10 -3.28 -17.86 56.77
C THR A 10 -4.49 -17.55 57.65
N THR A 11 -4.89 -16.28 57.79
CA THR A 11 -6.09 -15.91 58.53
C THR A 11 -7.33 -15.92 57.62
N GLU A 12 -8.48 -16.34 58.14
CA GLU A 12 -9.73 -16.33 57.36
C GLU A 12 -10.11 -14.93 56.87
N THR A 13 -9.89 -13.91 57.72
CA THR A 13 -10.12 -12.49 57.38
C THR A 13 -9.13 -11.97 56.34
N GLY A 14 -7.86 -12.39 56.42
CA GLY A 14 -6.83 -12.06 55.43
C GLY A 14 -7.16 -12.64 54.05
N LEU A 15 -7.53 -13.92 54.01
CA LEU A 15 -7.89 -14.62 52.77
C LEU A 15 -9.15 -14.03 52.12
N LEU A 16 -10.14 -13.66 52.92
CA LEU A 16 -11.36 -13.01 52.45
C LEU A 16 -11.07 -11.62 51.88
N THR A 17 -10.23 -10.82 52.56
CA THR A 17 -9.81 -9.49 52.08
C THR A 17 -9.03 -9.59 50.77
N LEU A 18 -8.13 -10.57 50.66
CA LEU A 18 -7.34 -10.80 49.46
C LEU A 18 -8.22 -11.26 48.28
N SER A 19 -9.13 -12.20 48.51
CA SER A 19 -10.06 -12.66 47.48
C SER A 19 -10.99 -11.54 47.00
N LEU A 20 -11.55 -10.77 47.93
CA LEU A 20 -12.45 -9.66 47.63
C LEU A 20 -11.74 -8.59 46.79
N THR A 21 -10.53 -8.20 47.19
CA THR A 21 -9.75 -7.19 46.45
C THR A 21 -9.35 -7.71 45.07
N ALA A 22 -8.93 -8.97 44.96
CA ALA A 22 -8.62 -9.59 43.67
C ALA A 22 -9.85 -9.63 42.75
N ASP A 23 -11.01 -10.07 43.22
CA ASP A 23 -12.23 -10.12 42.43
C ASP A 23 -12.67 -8.75 41.92
N ILE A 24 -12.55 -7.69 42.75
CA ILE A 24 -12.85 -6.32 42.33
C ILE A 24 -11.88 -5.86 41.24
N LEU A 25 -10.57 -6.07 41.42
CA LEU A 25 -9.56 -5.68 40.43
C LEU A 25 -9.79 -6.41 39.10
N ILE A 26 -10.09 -7.71 39.14
CA ILE A 26 -10.38 -8.51 37.95
C ILE A 26 -11.67 -8.01 37.27
N ALA A 27 -12.72 -7.73 38.03
CA ALA A 27 -13.97 -7.20 37.48
C ALA A 27 -13.75 -5.86 36.75
N VAL A 28 -12.97 -4.94 37.34
CA VAL A 28 -12.62 -3.66 36.69
C VAL A 28 -11.86 -3.89 35.39
N ALA A 29 -10.85 -4.76 35.39
CA ALA A 29 -10.11 -5.10 34.19
C ALA A 29 -11.02 -5.71 33.11
N TYR A 30 -11.90 -6.64 33.50
CA TYR A 30 -12.80 -7.37 32.60
C TYR A 30 -13.98 -6.52 32.10
N PHE A 31 -14.26 -5.36 32.68
CA PHE A 31 -15.14 -4.36 32.08
C PHE A 31 -14.39 -3.36 31.20
N SER A 32 -13.14 -3.04 31.54
CA SER A 32 -12.31 -2.13 30.74
C SER A 32 -11.88 -2.72 29.40
N ILE A 33 -11.50 -4.01 29.35
CA ILE A 33 -11.10 -4.71 28.11
C ILE A 33 -12.21 -4.69 27.04
N PRO A 34 -13.45 -5.15 27.33
CA PRO A 34 -14.52 -5.17 26.33
C PRO A 34 -14.92 -3.77 25.89
N LEU A 35 -14.82 -2.75 26.75
CA LEU A 35 -15.09 -1.36 26.36
C LEU A 35 -14.11 -0.89 25.28
N SER A 36 -12.81 -1.17 25.47
CA SER A 36 -11.78 -0.88 24.47
C SER A 36 -11.97 -1.68 23.17
N MET A 37 -12.29 -2.98 23.27
CA MET A 37 -12.59 -3.79 22.09
C MET A 37 -13.81 -3.29 21.33
N LEU A 38 -14.87 -2.86 22.03
CA LEU A 38 -16.08 -2.34 21.40
C LEU A 38 -15.82 -1.01 20.68
N TRP A 39 -14.95 -0.16 21.23
CA TRP A 39 -14.48 1.05 20.56
C TRP A 39 -13.75 0.73 19.25
N VAL A 40 -12.80 -0.21 19.27
CA VAL A 40 -12.11 -0.66 18.05
C VAL A 40 -13.09 -1.27 17.06
N PHE A 41 -13.99 -2.14 17.52
CA PHE A 41 -14.99 -2.79 16.68
C PHE A 41 -15.87 -1.75 15.97
N ARG A 42 -16.33 -0.70 16.67
CA ARG A 42 -17.12 0.39 16.07
C ARG A 42 -16.38 1.05 14.90
N ASN A 43 -15.07 1.28 15.04
CA ASN A 43 -14.27 2.01 14.07
C ASN A 43 -13.73 1.13 12.93
N ARG A 44 -13.51 -0.16 13.19
CA ARG A 44 -12.79 -1.09 12.29
C ARG A 44 -13.58 -2.33 11.92
N ARG A 45 -14.90 -2.39 12.16
CA ARG A 45 -15.73 -3.60 11.92
C ARG A 45 -15.61 -4.23 10.52
N TYR A 46 -15.29 -3.44 9.50
CA TYR A 46 -15.14 -3.92 8.13
C TYR A 46 -13.75 -4.51 7.84
N ASP A 47 -12.74 -4.14 8.65
CA ASP A 47 -11.36 -4.62 8.54
C ASP A 47 -11.14 -5.89 9.37
N LEU A 48 -12.11 -6.27 10.21
CA LEU A 48 -11.99 -7.37 11.16
C LEU A 48 -12.52 -8.69 10.56
N PRO A 49 -11.67 -9.73 10.46
CA PRO A 49 -12.14 -11.04 10.06
C PRO A 49 -13.04 -11.61 11.17
N TYR A 50 -14.17 -12.20 10.77
CA TYR A 50 -15.14 -12.86 11.67
C TYR A 50 -15.71 -11.92 12.76
N PRO A 51 -16.51 -10.90 12.40
CA PRO A 51 -17.05 -9.94 13.37
C PRO A 51 -17.93 -10.58 14.46
N MET A 52 -18.57 -11.72 14.17
CA MET A 52 -19.34 -12.46 15.19
C MET A 52 -18.45 -13.04 16.29
N LEU A 53 -17.23 -13.48 15.95
CA LEU A 53 -16.27 -13.99 16.93
C LEU A 53 -15.81 -12.88 17.87
N TRP A 54 -15.62 -11.67 17.34
CA TRP A 54 -15.31 -10.48 18.13
C TRP A 54 -16.40 -10.19 19.17
N ILE A 55 -17.67 -10.21 18.76
CA ILE A 55 -18.81 -9.98 19.67
C ILE A 55 -18.89 -11.09 20.72
N ALA A 56 -18.72 -12.37 20.33
CA ALA A 56 -18.72 -13.49 21.26
C ALA A 56 -17.62 -13.36 22.32
N PHE A 57 -16.41 -12.95 21.92
CA PHE A 57 -15.30 -12.74 22.84
C PHE A 57 -15.54 -11.57 23.80
N VAL A 58 -16.07 -10.45 23.30
CA VAL A 58 -16.47 -9.30 24.14
C VAL A 58 -17.52 -9.72 25.17
N LEU A 59 -18.53 -10.48 24.75
CA LEU A 59 -19.59 -10.98 25.63
C LEU A 59 -19.02 -11.96 26.68
N PHE A 60 -18.11 -12.84 26.28
CA PHE A 60 -17.45 -13.78 27.18
C PHE A 60 -16.65 -13.07 28.27
N ILE A 61 -15.78 -12.11 27.91
CA ILE A 61 -14.99 -11.36 28.90
C ILE A 61 -15.89 -10.55 29.83
N PHE A 62 -16.93 -9.91 29.29
CA PHE A 62 -17.90 -9.17 30.09
C PHE A 62 -18.64 -10.09 31.08
N ALA A 63 -19.07 -11.28 30.64
CA ALA A 63 -19.72 -12.27 31.50
C ALA A 63 -18.80 -12.79 32.61
N CYS A 64 -17.50 -12.98 32.33
CA CYS A 64 -16.50 -13.29 33.36
C CYS A 64 -16.35 -12.14 34.37
N GLY A 65 -16.38 -10.88 33.92
CA GLY A 65 -16.35 -9.71 34.80
C GLY A 65 -17.55 -9.68 35.75
N MET A 66 -18.74 -10.00 35.23
CA MET A 66 -19.95 -10.13 36.06
C MET A 66 -19.83 -11.23 37.12
N THR A 67 -19.19 -12.36 36.82
CA THR A 67 -19.02 -13.41 37.83
C THR A 67 -18.06 -13.00 38.94
N HIS A 68 -16.97 -12.28 38.63
CA HIS A 68 -16.07 -11.74 39.65
C HIS A 68 -16.76 -10.68 40.54
N LEU A 69 -17.58 -9.81 39.94
CA LEU A 69 -18.37 -8.86 40.70
C LEU A 69 -19.37 -9.59 41.63
N ALA A 70 -20.02 -10.64 41.14
CA ALA A 70 -20.92 -11.46 41.96
C ALA A 70 -20.19 -12.17 43.11
N HIS A 71 -18.96 -12.67 42.89
CA HIS A 71 -18.12 -13.21 43.96
C HIS A 71 -17.81 -12.16 45.03
N ALA A 72 -17.35 -10.98 44.63
CA ALA A 72 -17.06 -9.87 45.53
C ALA A 72 -18.30 -9.43 46.34
N MET A 73 -19.46 -9.29 45.68
CA MET A 73 -20.71 -8.92 46.34
C MET A 73 -21.19 -9.99 47.33
N THR A 74 -21.06 -11.27 46.99
CA THR A 74 -21.39 -12.39 47.89
C THR A 74 -20.44 -12.41 49.10
N ALA A 75 -19.14 -12.17 48.88
CA ALA A 75 -18.18 -12.09 49.98
C ALA A 75 -18.46 -10.92 50.94
N TYR A 76 -18.92 -9.78 50.40
CA TYR A 76 -19.25 -8.59 51.21
C TYR A 76 -20.60 -8.69 51.93
N THR A 77 -21.64 -9.23 51.26
CA THR A 77 -23.03 -9.23 51.76
C THR A 77 -23.43 -10.56 52.42
N GLY A 78 -22.58 -11.59 52.32
CA GLY A 78 -22.84 -12.95 52.79
C GLY A 78 -23.64 -13.79 51.79
N ASN A 79 -24.52 -14.67 52.28
CA ASN A 79 -25.24 -15.65 51.45
C ASN A 79 -26.54 -15.22 50.71
N PRO A 80 -27.10 -13.99 50.83
CA PRO A 80 -28.43 -13.73 50.26
C PRO A 80 -28.46 -13.69 48.72
N LEU A 81 -27.31 -13.66 48.05
CA LEU A 81 -27.20 -13.56 46.57
C LEU A 81 -26.66 -14.83 45.91
N LEU A 82 -26.63 -15.96 46.63
CA LEU A 82 -26.00 -17.19 46.14
C LEU A 82 -26.69 -17.75 44.88
N GLU A 83 -28.02 -17.71 44.83
CA GLU A 83 -28.79 -18.17 43.65
C GLU A 83 -28.51 -17.33 42.41
N PHE A 84 -28.44 -16.00 42.57
CA PHE A 84 -28.11 -15.07 41.49
C PHE A 84 -26.69 -15.30 40.97
N ARG A 85 -25.73 -15.49 41.88
CA ARG A 85 -24.35 -15.86 41.53
C ARG A 85 -24.30 -17.17 40.74
N ALA A 86 -25.02 -18.20 41.19
CA ALA A 86 -25.06 -19.49 40.50
C ALA A 86 -25.63 -19.36 39.08
N ALA A 87 -26.69 -18.57 38.90
CA ALA A 87 -27.27 -18.29 37.58
C ALA A 87 -26.27 -17.58 36.65
N LEU A 88 -25.54 -16.57 37.15
CA LEU A 88 -24.49 -15.89 36.38
C LEU A 88 -23.36 -16.84 35.98
N GLN A 89 -22.89 -17.68 36.90
CA GLN A 89 -21.83 -18.66 36.60
C GLN A 89 -22.28 -19.67 35.54
N LEU A 90 -23.53 -20.14 35.60
CA LEU A 90 -24.08 -21.04 34.59
C LEU A 90 -24.19 -20.35 33.22
N GLY A 91 -24.69 -19.12 33.17
CA GLY A 91 -24.74 -18.32 31.95
C GLY A 91 -23.36 -18.10 31.33
N THR A 92 -22.38 -17.71 32.15
CA THR A 92 -20.98 -17.54 31.71
C THR A 92 -20.39 -18.86 31.21
N ALA A 93 -20.67 -19.99 31.86
CA ALA A 93 -20.21 -21.31 31.39
C ALA A 93 -20.77 -21.65 30.00
N LEU A 94 -22.05 -21.38 29.75
CA LEU A 94 -22.66 -21.58 28.43
C LEU A 94 -22.00 -20.69 27.36
N ILE A 95 -21.83 -19.40 27.65
CA ILE A 95 -21.15 -18.45 26.74
C ILE A 95 -19.71 -18.91 26.45
N SER A 96 -19.01 -19.41 27.47
CA SER A 96 -17.64 -19.94 27.35
C SER A 96 -17.57 -21.12 26.39
N ILE A 97 -18.48 -22.09 26.54
CA ILE A 97 -18.54 -23.28 25.67
C ILE A 97 -18.84 -22.86 24.23
N ILE A 98 -19.83 -22.00 24.02
CA ILE A 98 -20.18 -21.49 22.69
C ILE A 98 -18.98 -20.79 22.04
N THR A 99 -18.28 -19.94 22.80
CA THR A 99 -17.10 -19.21 22.32
C THR A 99 -15.94 -20.15 22.00
N ALA A 100 -15.71 -21.18 22.82
CA ALA A 100 -14.66 -22.19 22.59
C ALA A 100 -14.93 -23.02 21.32
N VAL A 101 -16.18 -23.45 21.11
CA VAL A 101 -16.59 -24.16 19.89
C VAL A 101 -16.42 -23.25 18.67
N ALA A 102 -16.88 -22.00 18.74
CA ALA A 102 -16.72 -21.03 17.66
C ALA A 102 -15.24 -20.80 17.31
N LEU A 103 -14.37 -20.64 18.32
CA LEU A 103 -12.92 -20.50 18.12
C LEU A 103 -12.32 -21.73 17.43
N THR A 104 -12.71 -22.94 17.85
CA THR A 104 -12.19 -24.19 17.28
C THR A 104 -12.52 -24.32 15.79
N ILE A 105 -13.67 -23.79 15.36
CA ILE A 105 -14.10 -23.80 13.95
C ILE A 105 -13.45 -22.67 13.15
N VAL A 106 -13.29 -21.47 13.74
CA VAL A 106 -12.80 -20.27 13.02
C VAL A 106 -11.27 -20.22 12.94
N LEU A 107 -10.55 -20.61 13.99
CA LEU A 107 -9.09 -20.62 14.03
C LEU A 107 -8.43 -21.30 12.82
N PRO A 108 -8.82 -22.50 12.38
CA PRO A 108 -8.21 -23.12 11.21
C PRO A 108 -8.44 -22.32 9.91
N GLN A 109 -9.53 -21.53 9.82
CA GLN A 109 -9.82 -20.72 8.65
C GLN A 109 -8.91 -19.48 8.55
N ILE A 110 -8.38 -18.99 9.67
CA ILE A 110 -7.42 -17.87 9.67
C ILE A 110 -6.15 -18.25 8.92
N ASN A 111 -5.75 -19.52 8.92
CA ASN A 111 -4.59 -19.99 8.16
C ASN A 111 -4.82 -20.00 6.63
N LEU A 112 -6.06 -19.90 6.18
CA LEU A 112 -6.40 -19.77 4.76
C LEU A 112 -6.28 -18.33 4.27
N LEU A 113 -6.21 -17.35 5.17
CA LEU A 113 -6.04 -15.96 4.79
C LEU A 113 -4.63 -15.77 4.20
N PRO A 114 -4.53 -15.12 3.02
CA PRO A 114 -3.23 -14.80 2.44
C PRO A 114 -2.39 -14.02 3.44
N SER A 115 -1.12 -14.39 3.57
CA SER A 115 -0.24 -13.63 4.45
C SER A 115 -0.08 -12.21 3.92
N PRO A 116 0.11 -11.20 4.79
CA PRO A 116 0.41 -9.83 4.34
C PRO A 116 1.62 -9.77 3.39
N ALA A 117 2.57 -10.68 3.53
CA ALA A 117 3.71 -10.78 2.61
C ALA A 117 3.30 -11.31 1.23
N GLN A 118 2.38 -12.27 1.17
CA GLN A 118 1.83 -12.78 -0.10
C GLN A 118 1.05 -11.67 -0.83
N GLN A 119 0.17 -10.95 -0.12
CA GLN A 119 -0.57 -9.82 -0.73
C GLN A 119 0.36 -8.74 -1.27
N ARG A 120 1.42 -8.39 -0.51
CA ARG A 120 2.42 -7.43 -0.98
C ARG A 120 3.17 -7.93 -2.20
N ALA A 121 3.54 -9.21 -2.22
CA ALA A 121 4.22 -9.80 -3.37
C ALA A 121 3.32 -9.83 -4.62
N GLU A 122 2.04 -10.15 -4.47
CA GLU A 122 1.06 -10.11 -5.55
C GLU A 122 0.85 -8.69 -6.08
N LEU A 123 0.67 -7.71 -5.19
CA LEU A 123 0.58 -6.30 -5.56
C LEU A 123 1.85 -5.81 -6.25
N GLN A 124 3.03 -6.20 -5.78
CA GLN A 124 4.30 -5.85 -6.42
C GLN A 124 4.40 -6.44 -7.82
N ARG A 125 3.99 -7.70 -8.01
CA ARG A 125 3.94 -8.32 -9.34
C ARG A 125 2.97 -7.60 -10.27
N ALA A 126 1.76 -7.30 -9.80
CA ALA A 126 0.77 -6.56 -10.58
C ALA A 126 1.27 -5.15 -10.97
N VAL A 127 1.93 -4.46 -10.04
CA VAL A 127 2.56 -3.15 -10.32
C VAL A 127 3.70 -3.29 -11.32
N GLU A 128 4.52 -4.33 -11.21
CA GLU A 128 5.63 -4.55 -12.14
C GLU A 128 5.14 -4.91 -13.55
N GLU A 129 4.11 -5.75 -13.67
CA GLU A 129 3.46 -6.08 -14.94
C GLU A 129 2.84 -4.84 -15.59
N ALA A 130 2.06 -4.06 -14.84
CA ALA A 130 1.48 -2.81 -15.33
C ALA A 130 2.56 -1.80 -15.74
N THR A 131 3.67 -1.74 -15.02
CA THR A 131 4.80 -0.88 -15.36
C THR A 131 5.46 -1.34 -16.66
N ARG A 132 5.70 -2.64 -16.84
CA ARG A 132 6.27 -3.21 -18.07
C ARG A 132 5.39 -2.96 -19.29
N GLU A 133 4.07 -3.14 -19.15
CA GLU A 133 3.12 -2.87 -20.23
C GLU A 133 3.15 -1.39 -20.63
N LYS A 134 3.09 -0.49 -19.64
CA LYS A 134 3.19 0.95 -19.87
C LYS A 134 4.49 1.33 -20.58
N ASP A 135 5.62 0.77 -20.15
CA ASP A 135 6.93 1.07 -20.73
C ASP A 135 7.05 0.56 -22.18
N ALA A 136 6.46 -0.59 -22.50
CA ALA A 136 6.38 -1.12 -23.86
C ALA A 136 5.54 -0.21 -24.79
N LEU A 137 4.36 0.23 -24.32
CA LEU A 137 3.50 1.15 -25.06
C LEU A 137 4.19 2.50 -25.28
N LEU A 138 4.87 3.03 -24.26
CA LEU A 138 5.61 4.28 -24.39
C LEU A 138 6.75 4.16 -25.41
N LEU A 139 7.47 3.03 -25.42
CA LEU A 139 8.53 2.78 -26.41
C LEU A 139 7.95 2.76 -27.83
N GLU A 140 6.82 2.09 -28.03
CA GLU A 140 6.15 2.02 -29.33
C GLU A 140 5.70 3.40 -29.82
N ILE A 141 5.05 4.19 -28.95
CA ILE A 141 4.63 5.56 -29.25
C ILE A 141 5.84 6.42 -29.64
N ASN A 142 6.91 6.37 -28.84
CA ASN A 142 8.12 7.14 -29.13
C ASN A 142 8.76 6.76 -30.46
N HIS A 143 8.78 5.46 -30.79
CA HIS A 143 9.26 4.97 -32.07
C HIS A 143 8.37 5.45 -33.24
N ARG A 144 7.04 5.40 -33.09
CA ARG A 144 6.10 5.86 -34.13
C ARG A 144 6.24 7.36 -34.39
N VAL A 145 6.30 8.18 -33.35
CA VAL A 145 6.46 9.64 -33.47
C VAL A 145 7.80 9.98 -34.11
N GLY A 146 8.90 9.38 -33.65
CA GLY A 146 10.22 9.60 -34.24
C GLY A 146 10.28 9.21 -35.72
N ASN A 147 9.68 8.09 -36.11
CA ASN A 147 9.62 7.65 -37.49
C ASN A 147 8.73 8.56 -38.36
N GLN A 148 7.62 9.06 -37.83
CA GLN A 148 6.74 10.02 -38.52
C GLN A 148 7.47 11.36 -38.76
N LEU A 149 8.16 11.90 -37.77
CA LEU A 149 8.96 13.12 -37.93
C LEU A 149 10.06 12.93 -38.99
N ALA A 150 10.79 11.81 -38.94
CA ALA A 150 11.84 11.51 -39.91
C ALA A 150 11.29 11.42 -41.35
N LYS A 151 10.11 10.80 -41.53
CA LYS A 151 9.42 10.73 -42.83
C LYS A 151 8.99 12.11 -43.33
N MET A 152 8.40 12.95 -42.48
CA MET A 152 8.02 14.31 -42.84
C MET A 152 9.24 15.15 -43.22
N GLY A 153 10.32 15.11 -42.42
CA GLY A 153 11.56 15.82 -42.74
C GLY A 153 12.19 15.34 -44.05
N ALA A 154 12.16 14.04 -44.34
CA ALA A 154 12.64 13.51 -45.61
C ALA A 154 11.80 13.98 -46.81
N MET A 155 10.48 14.09 -46.65
CA MET A 155 9.57 14.61 -47.66
C MET A 155 9.83 16.10 -47.92
N VAL A 156 9.97 16.91 -46.87
CA VAL A 156 10.28 18.35 -46.98
C VAL A 156 11.65 18.58 -47.60
N ARG A 157 12.68 17.81 -47.22
CA ARG A 157 14.01 17.88 -47.85
C ARG A 157 14.00 17.50 -49.33
N ARG A 158 13.15 16.55 -49.72
CA ARG A 158 12.97 16.21 -51.14
C ARG A 158 12.35 17.39 -51.88
N GLU A 159 11.30 17.99 -51.34
CA GLU A 159 10.65 19.15 -51.95
C GLU A 159 11.57 20.37 -52.01
N LEU A 160 12.37 20.61 -50.97
CA LEU A 160 13.42 21.64 -50.93
C LEU A 160 14.41 21.50 -52.08
N ARG A 161 14.74 20.27 -52.47
CA ARG A 161 15.70 20.00 -53.55
C ARG A 161 15.13 20.36 -54.93
N ASP A 162 13.82 20.29 -55.08
CA ASP A 162 13.11 20.50 -56.34
C ASP A 162 12.41 21.89 -56.37
N ALA A 163 12.62 22.75 -55.36
CA ALA A 163 11.91 24.01 -55.16
C ALA A 163 12.55 25.22 -55.87
N ASP A 164 11.71 26.07 -56.46
CA ASP A 164 12.09 27.38 -57.00
C ASP A 164 12.33 28.44 -55.91
N ALA A 165 13.05 29.52 -56.27
CA ALA A 165 13.46 30.60 -55.37
C ALA A 165 12.32 31.24 -54.55
N GLY A 166 11.08 31.21 -55.05
CA GLY A 166 9.90 31.73 -54.35
C GLY A 166 9.38 30.84 -53.21
N ALA A 167 9.55 29.52 -53.31
CA ALA A 167 9.05 28.56 -52.31
C ALA A 167 10.11 28.18 -51.26
N LEU A 168 11.39 28.40 -51.58
CA LEU A 168 12.54 28.06 -50.74
C LEU A 168 12.45 28.60 -49.30
N PRO A 169 12.09 29.88 -49.04
CA PRO A 169 12.05 30.40 -47.67
C PRO A 169 10.99 29.75 -46.78
N GLY A 170 9.86 29.35 -47.38
CA GLY A 170 8.77 28.67 -46.67
C GLY A 170 9.14 27.25 -46.28
N LEU A 171 9.73 26.50 -47.21
CA LEU A 171 10.15 25.12 -46.98
C LEU A 171 11.31 25.02 -45.97
N LEU A 172 12.25 25.96 -45.99
CA LEU A 172 13.33 26.03 -44.99
C LEU A 172 12.76 26.23 -43.58
N ARG A 173 11.78 27.13 -43.42
CA ARG A 173 11.11 27.34 -42.15
C ARG A 173 10.38 26.10 -41.64
N ILE A 174 9.73 25.35 -42.54
CA ILE A 174 9.08 24.07 -42.19
C ILE A 174 10.12 23.02 -41.78
N GLN A 175 11.27 22.97 -42.47
CA GLN A 175 12.35 22.06 -42.12
C GLN A 175 12.92 22.37 -40.73
N ASP A 176 13.19 23.65 -40.42
CA ASP A 176 13.67 24.08 -39.11
C ASP A 176 12.69 23.69 -37.98
N LEU A 177 11.38 23.90 -38.19
CA LEU A 177 10.35 23.49 -37.23
C LEU A 177 10.31 21.97 -37.01
N LEU A 178 10.49 21.19 -38.07
CA LEU A 178 10.54 19.73 -37.98
C LEU A 178 11.78 19.24 -37.23
N ASP A 179 12.91 19.90 -37.42
CA ASP A 179 14.16 19.59 -36.73
C ASP A 179 14.08 19.97 -35.24
N GLU A 180 13.47 21.13 -34.93
CA GLU A 180 13.20 21.56 -33.55
C GLU A 180 12.22 20.60 -32.84
N LEU A 181 11.14 20.19 -33.51
CA LEU A 181 10.20 19.21 -32.96
C LEU A 181 10.86 17.84 -32.73
N GLY A 182 11.81 17.46 -33.59
CA GLY A 182 12.61 16.24 -33.43
C GLY A 182 13.55 16.29 -32.24
N GLU A 183 14.25 17.41 -32.05
CA GLU A 183 15.09 17.67 -30.88
C GLU A 183 14.26 17.67 -29.59
N GLU A 184 13.09 18.31 -29.57
CA GLU A 184 12.25 18.38 -28.38
C GLU A 184 11.60 17.03 -28.05
N HIS A 185 11.16 16.27 -29.05
CA HIS A 185 10.70 14.90 -28.88
C HIS A 185 11.80 14.03 -28.25
N HIS A 186 13.04 14.15 -28.74
CA HIS A 186 14.19 13.47 -28.17
C HIS A 186 14.50 13.91 -26.74
N ARG A 187 14.39 15.21 -26.44
CA ARG A 187 14.60 15.75 -25.10
C ARG A 187 13.57 15.20 -24.12
N LEU A 188 12.28 15.27 -24.46
CA LEU A 188 11.18 14.76 -23.64
C LEU A 188 11.29 13.25 -23.42
N ALA A 189 11.53 12.48 -24.48
CA ALA A 189 11.78 11.04 -24.35
C ALA A 189 12.96 10.78 -23.41
N SER A 190 14.09 11.47 -23.58
CA SER A 190 15.28 11.26 -22.74
C SER A 190 15.12 11.67 -21.27
N ARG A 191 14.15 12.55 -20.96
CA ARG A 191 13.78 12.99 -19.62
C ARG A 191 12.83 12.00 -18.94
N ASP A 192 11.84 11.54 -19.68
CA ASP A 192 10.82 10.63 -19.15
C ASP A 192 11.35 9.20 -18.99
N TYR A 193 12.45 8.86 -19.68
CA TYR A 193 13.16 7.60 -19.56
C TYR A 193 14.36 7.68 -18.59
N GLY A 194 14.35 6.84 -17.55
CA GLY A 194 15.49 6.64 -16.64
C GLY A 194 16.78 6.21 -17.38
N SER A 195 17.94 6.41 -16.75
CA SER A 195 19.26 6.19 -17.37
C SER A 195 19.50 4.78 -17.94
N GLY A 196 18.78 3.77 -17.45
CA GLY A 196 18.85 2.38 -17.93
C GLY A 196 17.79 1.97 -18.96
N HIS A 197 16.87 2.86 -19.38
CA HIS A 197 15.74 2.49 -20.21
C HIS A 197 16.12 2.36 -21.71
N PRO A 198 15.77 1.27 -22.41
CA PRO A 198 16.23 0.97 -23.77
C PRO A 198 15.84 2.03 -24.81
N ALA A 199 14.71 2.72 -24.62
CA ALA A 199 14.26 3.81 -25.49
C ALA A 199 15.28 4.96 -25.61
N LYS A 200 16.05 5.23 -24.55
CA LYS A 200 17.04 6.33 -24.53
C LYS A 200 18.21 6.07 -25.50
N ARG A 201 18.61 4.80 -25.70
CA ARG A 201 19.67 4.43 -26.66
C ARG A 201 19.27 4.70 -28.10
N PHE A 202 18.01 4.49 -28.45
CA PHE A 202 17.49 4.73 -29.81
C PHE A 202 17.40 6.23 -30.12
N VAL A 203 16.98 7.03 -29.13
CA VAL A 203 16.90 8.50 -29.22
C VAL A 203 18.27 9.14 -29.47
N ILE A 204 19.32 8.64 -28.84
CA ILE A 204 20.68 9.16 -29.04
C ILE A 204 21.23 8.78 -30.44
N ALA A 205 20.88 7.59 -30.94
CA ALA A 205 21.37 7.09 -32.22
C ALA A 205 20.79 7.82 -33.45
N SER A 206 19.57 8.36 -33.37
CA SER A 206 18.95 9.14 -34.45
C SER A 206 19.53 10.56 -34.56
N ARG A 207 19.95 11.18 -33.45
CA ARG A 207 20.57 12.51 -33.43
C ARG A 207 21.86 12.57 -34.25
N GLY A 208 22.65 11.48 -34.24
CA GLY A 208 23.91 11.40 -34.98
C GLY A 208 23.76 11.38 -36.51
N LYS A 209 22.58 11.04 -37.05
CA LYS A 209 22.37 10.98 -38.51
C LYS A 209 21.89 12.31 -39.12
N GLY A 210 21.24 13.17 -38.35
CA GLY A 210 20.82 14.50 -38.79
C GLY A 210 21.97 15.51 -38.83
N ALA A 211 22.83 15.49 -37.81
CA ALA A 211 23.98 16.40 -37.71
C ALA A 211 25.05 16.15 -38.79
N LEU A 212 25.28 14.89 -39.19
CA LEU A 212 26.23 14.57 -40.26
C LEU A 212 25.78 15.05 -41.64
N ALA A 213 24.49 15.27 -41.86
CA ALA A 213 23.97 15.76 -43.13
C ALA A 213 24.08 17.29 -43.26
N LEU A 214 24.12 18.02 -42.14
CA LEU A 214 24.28 19.48 -42.12
C LEU A 214 25.72 19.91 -42.46
N ASP A 215 26.73 19.17 -41.99
CA ASP A 215 28.15 19.49 -42.23
C ASP A 215 28.58 19.21 -43.70
N ALA A 216 27.90 18.30 -44.38
CA ALA A 216 28.18 17.96 -45.78
C ALA A 216 27.64 19.01 -46.80
N SER A 217 26.92 20.04 -46.34
CA SER A 217 26.31 21.07 -47.20
C SER A 217 27.07 22.40 -47.23
N LYS A 218 28.24 22.49 -46.56
CA LYS A 218 29.07 23.70 -46.60
C LYS A 218 29.81 23.77 -47.94
N PRO A 219 29.60 24.81 -48.76
CA PRO A 219 30.36 24.97 -50.00
C PRO A 219 31.83 25.22 -49.66
N ALA A 220 32.72 24.48 -50.34
CA ALA A 220 34.14 24.78 -50.35
C ALA A 220 34.35 26.06 -51.16
N ASP A 221 34.38 27.20 -50.47
CA ASP A 221 34.76 28.47 -51.07
C ASP A 221 36.24 28.44 -51.45
N THR A 222 36.45 28.56 -52.75
CA THR A 222 37.75 28.68 -53.40
C THR A 222 38.27 30.10 -53.19
N ALA A 223 39.30 30.25 -52.37
CA ALA A 223 40.10 31.47 -52.34
C ALA A 223 41.36 31.27 -53.20
N ASN A 224 41.29 31.71 -54.45
CA ASN A 224 42.48 32.07 -55.23
C ASN A 224 42.27 33.47 -55.82
N SER A 225 43.05 34.44 -55.35
CA SER A 225 43.42 35.64 -56.12
C SER A 225 44.77 36.17 -55.63
N GLN A 226 45.81 35.75 -56.35
CA GLN A 226 46.85 36.61 -56.96
C GLN A 226 47.34 37.89 -56.25
N GLN A 227 48.67 37.92 -56.02
CA GLN A 227 49.62 38.95 -56.50
C GLN A 227 50.00 40.12 -55.56
N SER A 228 51.22 40.01 -55.01
CA SER A 228 52.29 41.02 -55.08
C SER A 228 53.65 40.33 -55.00
#